data_AF-A0A1C5GZK1-F1
#
_entry.id   AF-A0A1C5GZK1-F1
#
_cell.length_a   1.000
_cell.length_b   1.000
_cell.length_c   1.000
_cell.angle_alpha   90.00
_cell.angle_beta   90.00
_cell.angle_gamma   90.00
#
_symmetry.space_group_name_H-M   'P 1'
#
loop_
_entity.id
_entity.type
_entity.pdbx_description
1 polymer ?
#
loop_
_entity_poly.entity_id
_entity_poly.type
_entity_poly.pdbx_seq_one_letter_code
_entity_poly.pdbx_strand_id
1 'polypeptide(L)' 'MATDGQSQAMDESLLWVWIMVAFIALVFLINVRDVRSSRRGGHPVSMWRLVGSGLLLLVAFPYAVWETAVELLPS' A
#
# COMPACT_ATOMS: atom_id res chain seq x y z
N MET A 1 28.43 -19.43 3.91
CA MET A 1 28.68 -17.98 4.12
C MET A 1 28.01 -17.10 3.05
N ALA A 2 26.94 -17.58 2.38
CA ALA A 2 26.20 -16.84 1.35
C ALA A 2 24.76 -16.46 1.79
N THR A 3 24.40 -16.75 3.04
CA THR A 3 23.04 -16.61 3.59
C THR A 3 22.74 -15.18 4.04
N ASP A 4 23.75 -14.46 4.53
CA ASP A 4 23.53 -13.17 5.22
C ASP A 4 23.24 -12.03 4.23
N GLY A 5 23.86 -12.07 3.04
CA GLY A 5 23.61 -11.09 1.98
C GLY A 5 22.29 -11.29 1.24
N GLN A 6 21.74 -12.51 1.22
CA GLN A 6 20.44 -12.80 0.62
C GLN A 6 19.28 -12.41 1.54
N SER A 7 19.44 -12.61 2.85
CA SER A 7 18.48 -12.14 3.86
C SER A 7 18.37 -10.62 3.87
N GLN A 8 19.50 -9.89 3.88
CA GLN A 8 19.49 -8.43 3.88
C GLN A 8 18.81 -7.83 2.65
N ALA A 9 19.07 -8.38 1.46
CA ALA A 9 18.43 -7.91 0.23
C ALA A 9 16.91 -8.17 0.24
N MET A 10 16.47 -9.27 0.87
CA MET A 10 15.05 -9.60 1.01
C MET A 10 14.36 -8.66 2.02
N ASP A 11 14.98 -8.42 3.18
CA ASP A 11 14.49 -7.48 4.20
C ASP A 11 14.33 -6.05 3.64
N GLU A 12 15.31 -5.57 2.87
CA GLU A 12 15.24 -4.26 2.21
C GLU A 12 14.09 -4.20 1.19
N SER A 13 13.87 -5.29 0.44
CA SER A 13 12.80 -5.36 -0.54
C SER A 13 11.41 -5.32 0.10
N LEU A 14 11.21 -6.03 1.22
CA LEU A 14 9.95 -6.05 1.97
C LEU A 14 9.65 -4.68 2.59
N LEU A 15 10.67 -4.01 3.13
CA LEU A 15 10.56 -2.66 3.66
C LEU A 15 10.10 -1.66 2.59
N TRP A 16 10.64 -1.76 1.38
CA TRP A 16 10.20 -0.94 0.24
C TRP A 16 8.75 -1.20 -0.16
N VAL A 17 8.30 -2.46 -0.17
CA VAL A 17 6.90 -2.81 -0.43
C VAL A 17 5.98 -2.14 0.59
N TRP A 18 6.32 -2.20 1.89
CA TRP A 18 5.54 -1.55 2.94
C TRP A 18 5.51 -0.02 2.82
N ILE A 19 6.62 0.61 2.42
CA ILE A 19 6.65 2.06 2.11
C ILE A 19 5.68 2.38 0.98
N MET A 20 5.66 1.57 -0.09
CA MET A 20 4.75 1.76 -1.21
C MET A 20 3.28 1.57 -0.80
N VAL A 21 2.98 0.56 0.02
CA VAL A 21 1.63 0.35 0.58
C VAL A 21 1.19 1.55 1.42
N ALA A 22 2.06 2.05 2.31
CA ALA A 22 1.78 3.23 3.12
C ALA A 22 1.54 4.49 2.27
N PHE A 23 2.32 4.66 1.21
CA PHE A 23 2.15 5.76 0.26
C PHE A 23 0.80 5.69 -0.48
N ILE A 24 0.43 4.52 -0.98
CA ILE A 24 -0.87 4.30 -1.64
C ILE A 24 -2.02 4.55 -0.66
N ALA A 25 -1.90 4.09 0.59
CA ALA A 25 -2.89 4.32 1.64
C ALA A 25 -3.05 5.81 1.96
N LEU A 26 -1.95 6.57 2.01
CA LEU A 26 -1.98 8.01 2.21
C LEU A 26 -2.68 8.72 1.06
N VAL A 27 -2.36 8.36 -0.18
CA VAL A 27 -3.02 8.91 -1.38
C VAL A 27 -4.52 8.59 -1.35
N PHE A 28 -4.91 7.37 -1.01
CA PHE A 28 -6.31 7.00 -0.85
C PHE A 28 -7.00 7.84 0.22
N LEU A 29 -6.37 8.03 1.39
CA LEU A 29 -6.92 8.82 2.49
C LEU A 29 -7.14 10.29 2.10
N ILE A 30 -6.19 10.88 1.36
CA ILE A 30 -6.33 12.23 0.79
C ILE A 30 -7.54 12.29 -0.15
N ASN A 31 -7.67 11.33 -1.07
CA ASN A 31 -8.82 11.28 -1.99
C ASN A 31 -10.15 11.11 -1.23
N VAL A 32 -10.20 10.30 -0.17
CA VAL A 32 -11.40 10.14 0.68
C VAL A 32 -11.75 11.47 1.36
N ARG A 33 -10.75 12.17 1.91
CA ARG A 33 -10.94 13.47 2.58
C ARG A 33 -11.45 14.52 1.60
N ASP A 34 -10.89 14.56 0.40
CA ASP A 34 -11.30 15.48 -0.67
C ASP A 34 -12.73 15.22 -1.13
N VAL A 35 -13.14 13.95 -1.28
CA VAL A 35 -14.53 13.59 -1.61
C VAL A 35 -15.50 14.00 -0.50
N ARG A 36 -15.14 13.77 0.78
CA ARG A 36 -15.97 14.19 1.93
C ARG A 36 -16.09 15.70 2.01
N SER A 37 -15.01 16.43 1.75
CA SER A 37 -15.00 17.89 1.72
C SER A 37 -15.81 18.44 0.55
N SER A 38 -15.67 17.85 -0.64
CA SER A 38 -16.31 18.32 -1.87
C SER A 38 -17.81 18.06 -1.91
N ARG A 39 -18.32 17.04 -1.19
CA ARG A 39 -19.77 16.89 -0.95
C ARG A 39 -20.41 18.11 -0.26
N ARG A 40 -19.62 18.97 0.39
CA ARG A 40 -20.08 20.24 0.97
C ARG A 40 -19.91 21.45 0.05
N GLY A 41 -19.09 21.35 -1.01
CA GLY A 41 -18.64 22.49 -1.83
C GLY A 41 -18.98 22.43 -3.33
N GLY A 42 -19.64 21.36 -3.81
CA GLY A 42 -20.16 21.29 -5.18
C GLY A 42 -19.12 21.00 -6.28
N HIS A 43 -17.86 20.69 -5.94
CA HIS A 43 -16.85 20.32 -6.94
C HIS A 43 -16.80 18.80 -7.17
N PRO A 44 -16.86 18.32 -8.44
CA PRO A 44 -16.75 16.90 -8.73
C PRO A 44 -15.30 16.44 -8.60
N VAL A 45 -14.97 15.76 -7.50
CA VAL A 45 -13.73 14.97 -7.43
C VAL A 45 -13.89 13.77 -8.36
N SER A 46 -12.86 13.48 -9.16
CA SER A 46 -12.86 12.31 -10.05
C SER A 46 -12.98 11.03 -9.24
N MET A 47 -14.19 10.46 -9.21
CA MET A 47 -14.54 9.23 -8.49
C MET A 47 -13.64 8.05 -8.90
N TRP A 48 -13.12 8.09 -10.13
CA TRP A 48 -12.14 7.15 -10.66
C TRP A 48 -10.80 7.16 -9.92
N ARG A 49 -10.35 8.31 -9.41
CA ARG A 49 -9.10 8.38 -8.62
C ARG A 49 -9.24 7.73 -7.25
N LEU A 50 -10.41 7.88 -6.63
CA LEU A 50 -10.75 7.22 -5.37
C LEU A 50 -10.82 5.70 -5.56
N VAL A 51 -11.54 5.26 -6.59
CA VAL A 51 -11.71 3.84 -6.91
C VAL A 51 -10.37 3.21 -7.28
N GLY A 52 -9.56 3.87 -8.11
CA GLY A 52 -8.24 3.37 -8.52
C GLY A 52 -7.25 3.26 -7.36
N SER A 53 -7.14 4.28 -6.50
CA SER A 53 -6.27 4.21 -5.32
C SER A 53 -6.75 3.18 -4.30
N GLY A 54 -8.06 3.00 -4.15
CA GLY A 54 -8.63 1.95 -3.30
C GLY A 54 -8.35 0.54 -3.82
N LEU A 55 -8.51 0.30 -5.14
CA LEU A 55 -8.18 -0.97 -5.79
C LEU A 55 -6.70 -1.32 -5.66
N LEU A 56 -5.81 -0.34 -5.88
CA LEU A 56 -4.38 -0.51 -5.69
C LEU A 56 -4.05 -0.94 -4.26
N LEU A 57 -4.66 -0.29 -3.26
CA LEU A 57 -4.46 -0.67 -1.85
C LEU A 57 -4.99 -2.08 -1.56
N LEU A 58 -6.15 -2.43 -2.13
CA LEU A 58 -6.79 -3.74 -1.99
C LEU A 58 -5.94 -4.89 -2.53
N VAL A 59 -5.08 -4.66 -3.52
CA VAL A 59 -4.19 -5.68 -4.07
C VAL A 59 -2.82 -5.66 -3.37
N ALA A 60 -2.25 -4.47 -3.16
CA ALA A 60 -0.92 -4.33 -2.60
C ALA A 60 -0.85 -4.74 -1.11
N PHE A 61 -1.89 -4.45 -0.33
CA PHE A 61 -1.90 -4.76 1.10
C PHE A 61 -1.93 -6.27 1.39
N PRO A 62 -2.85 -7.09 0.80
CA PRO A 62 -2.84 -8.54 1.02
C PRO A 62 -1.54 -9.20 0.54
N TYR A 63 -0.98 -8.70 -0.56
CA TYR A 63 0.31 -9.19 -1.07
C TYR A 63 1.44 -8.94 -0.06
N ALA A 64 1.58 -7.71 0.45
CA ALA A 64 2.59 -7.38 1.45
C ALA A 64 2.43 -8.20 2.74
N VAL A 65 1.20 -8.40 3.19
CA VAL A 65 0.89 -9.24 4.36
C VAL A 65 1.26 -10.70 4.12
N TRP A 66 0.95 -11.22 2.93
CA TRP A 66 1.28 -12.59 2.55
C TRP A 66 2.80 -12.83 2.55
N GLU A 67 3.57 -11.97 1.88
CA GLU A 67 5.04 -12.06 1.84
C GLU A 67 5.63 -11.99 3.27
N THR A 68 5.14 -11.05 4.09
CA THR A 68 5.57 -10.92 5.50
C THR A 68 5.23 -12.19 6.30
N ALA A 69 4.07 -12.82 6.05
CA ALA A 69 3.67 -14.04 6.76
C ALA A 69 4.50 -15.25 6.36
N VAL A 70 4.86 -15.38 5.07
CA VAL A 70 5.77 -16.43 4.57
C VAL A 70 7.15 -16.28 5.20
N GLU A 71 7.62 -15.04 5.37
CA GLU A 71 8.93 -14.76 5.95
C GLU A 71 8.97 -14.99 7.48
N LEU A 72 7.86 -14.72 8.19
CA LEU A 72 7.76 -14.90 9.64
C LEU A 72 7.42 -16.32 10.09
N LEU A 73 6.89 -17.17 9.21
CA LEU A 73 6.58 -18.58 9.50
C LEU A 73 7.68 -19.48 8.94
N PRO A 74 8.72 -19.80 9.75
CA PRO A 74 9.71 -20.77 9.34
C PRO A 74 9.05 -22.15 9.24
N SER A 75 9.06 -22.74 8.05
CA SER A 75 8.77 -24.16 7.82
C SER A 75 9.81 -25.07 8.45
#